data_AF-A0A958QQC0-F1
#
_entry.id   AF-A0A958QQC0-F1
#
_cell.length_a   1.000
_cell.length_b   1.000
_cell.length_c   1.000
_cell.angle_alpha   90.00
_cell.angle_beta   90.00
_cell.angle_gamma   90.00
#
_symmetry.space_group_name_H-M   'P 1'
#
loop_
_entity.id
_entity.type
_entity.pdbx_description
1 polymer ?
#
loop_
_entity_poly.entity_id
_entity_poly.type
_entity_poly.pdbx_seq_one_letter_code
_entity_poly.pdbx_strand_id
1 'polypeptide(L)'
;MAFRPSVPSDFSASPLGSIGDREENSAPLLRSTADHLLETLYPSIKLPSCSCKSWTPELTEALSPLLEIPDLVIRIPPEGNFLLNGVKFHSRTEAAAGVLMEQYIPGFELIPWKTIQVPIGLGSGGDLQTVDFRFGNNFIEYHPPRVKRFPSNRRAKRRRKNEPRKLRELRRQLNDSHGRPRRKKKLLQEMRDFLGEGYRRKREMQLRNSPLVQRFSLFVVATPQELYQDVILRFGRRRLPSPERFVALFRDLTFQVEVGSETSERTDGEVHSKTPPACKRRKQHPGRRN
;
A
#
# COMPACT_ATOMS: atom_id res chain seq x y z
N MET A 1 -55.60 -3.36 -22.66
CA MET A 1 -55.15 -1.98 -22.34
C MET A 1 -53.64 -2.01 -22.14
N ALA A 2 -52.88 -1.56 -23.15
CA ALA A 2 -51.42 -1.62 -23.15
C ALA A 2 -50.86 -0.20 -22.90
N PHE A 3 -50.13 -0.03 -21.79
CA PHE A 3 -49.41 1.20 -21.48
C PHE A 3 -47.98 1.10 -22.03
N ARG A 4 -47.66 1.96 -23.01
CA ARG A 4 -46.27 2.26 -23.40
C ARG A 4 -45.82 3.50 -22.64
N PRO A 5 -44.66 3.50 -21.94
CA PRO A 5 -44.05 4.72 -21.47
C PRO A 5 -43.16 5.34 -22.56
N SER A 6 -43.35 6.63 -22.78
CA SER A 6 -42.60 7.52 -23.64
C SER A 6 -41.19 7.79 -23.09
N VAL A 7 -40.19 7.80 -23.99
CA VAL A 7 -38.82 8.21 -23.72
C VAL A 7 -38.68 9.68 -24.11
N PRO A 8 -38.13 10.57 -23.27
CA PRO A 8 -37.72 11.89 -23.72
C PRO A 8 -36.31 11.84 -24.33
N SER A 9 -36.24 12.29 -25.57
CA SER A 9 -35.03 12.70 -26.27
C SER A 9 -34.49 14.02 -25.70
N ASP A 10 -33.23 14.29 -26.04
CA ASP A 10 -32.53 15.59 -26.01
C ASP A 10 -31.46 15.74 -24.91
N PHE A 11 -30.23 15.38 -25.28
CA PHE A 11 -29.03 15.99 -24.71
C PHE A 11 -28.20 16.57 -25.84
N SER A 12 -28.27 17.90 -25.97
CA SER A 12 -27.47 18.69 -26.90
C SER A 12 -26.00 18.71 -26.49
N ALA A 13 -25.11 18.37 -27.41
CA ALA A 13 -23.69 18.57 -27.29
C ALA A 13 -23.32 20.06 -27.39
N SER A 14 -22.29 20.49 -26.67
CA SER A 14 -21.64 21.79 -26.84
C SER A 14 -20.13 21.66 -26.59
N PRO A 15 -19.32 22.57 -27.16
CA PRO A 15 -18.15 22.16 -27.94
C PRO A 15 -16.80 22.29 -27.22
N LEU A 16 -15.81 21.66 -27.87
CA LEU A 16 -14.38 21.67 -27.60
C LEU A 16 -13.82 23.08 -27.34
N GLY A 17 -13.17 23.25 -26.19
CA GLY A 17 -12.26 24.35 -25.92
C GLY A 17 -10.81 23.88 -26.08
N SER A 18 -10.07 24.52 -26.98
CA SER A 18 -8.64 24.34 -27.16
C SER A 18 -7.86 24.89 -25.96
N ILE A 19 -6.89 24.12 -25.46
CA ILE A 19 -5.92 24.56 -24.46
C ILE A 19 -4.56 24.57 -25.13
N GLY A 20 -3.96 25.76 -25.17
CA GLY A 20 -2.70 26.05 -25.83
C GLY A 20 -1.49 25.40 -25.17
N ASP A 21 -0.48 25.26 -26.02
CA ASP A 21 0.85 24.77 -25.73
C ASP A 21 1.52 25.58 -24.62
N ARG A 22 2.06 24.86 -23.63
CA ARG A 22 2.94 25.42 -22.61
C ARG A 22 4.15 24.51 -22.49
N GLU A 23 5.29 25.03 -22.91
CA GLU A 23 6.60 24.40 -22.91
C GLU A 23 6.97 23.83 -21.54
N GLU A 24 7.41 22.57 -21.56
CA GLU A 24 7.92 21.82 -20.43
C GLU A 24 9.36 22.25 -20.10
N ASN A 25 9.56 22.80 -18.91
CA ASN A 25 10.85 22.76 -18.23
C ASN A 25 10.90 21.48 -17.40
N SER A 26 11.51 20.44 -17.97
CA SER A 26 11.69 19.12 -17.36
C SER A 26 12.90 19.11 -16.42
N ALA A 27 12.62 18.99 -15.12
CA ALA A 27 13.58 18.53 -14.11
C ALA A 27 13.82 17.01 -14.28
N PRO A 28 14.98 16.46 -13.87
CA PRO A 28 15.32 15.06 -14.13
C PRO A 28 14.33 14.12 -13.41
N LEU A 29 13.61 13.33 -14.22
CA LEU A 29 12.69 12.28 -13.79
C LEU A 29 13.45 11.23 -12.96
N LEU A 30 13.03 11.09 -11.70
CA LEU A 30 13.29 9.90 -10.90
C LEU A 30 12.84 8.67 -11.71
N ARG A 31 13.78 7.77 -12.03
CA ARG A 31 13.48 6.47 -12.64
C ARG A 31 12.41 5.77 -11.79
N SER A 32 11.36 5.26 -12.44
CA SER A 32 10.29 4.52 -11.79
C SER A 32 10.85 3.28 -11.10
N THR A 33 10.42 3.01 -9.87
CA THR A 33 10.78 1.80 -9.10
C THR A 33 10.49 0.52 -9.88
N ALA A 34 9.55 0.55 -10.83
CA ALA A 34 9.23 -0.57 -11.71
C ALA A 34 10.35 -0.87 -12.74
N ASP A 35 11.02 0.15 -13.28
CA ASP A 35 12.11 -0.02 -14.24
C ASP A 35 13.30 -0.71 -13.58
N HIS A 36 13.63 -0.31 -12.35
CA HIS A 36 14.72 -0.93 -11.60
C HIS A 36 14.40 -2.39 -11.21
N LEU A 37 13.15 -2.68 -10.85
CA LEU A 37 12.68 -4.03 -10.51
C LEU A 37 12.82 -5.01 -11.67
N LEU A 38 12.44 -4.57 -12.88
CA LEU A 38 12.52 -5.38 -14.08
C LEU A 38 13.95 -5.49 -14.59
N GLU A 39 14.77 -4.43 -14.53
CA GLU A 39 16.21 -4.53 -14.82
C GLU A 39 16.94 -5.51 -13.89
N THR A 40 16.53 -5.61 -12.62
CA THR A 40 17.21 -6.47 -11.63
C THR A 40 16.77 -7.94 -11.70
N LEU A 41 15.48 -8.19 -11.97
CA LEU A 41 14.95 -9.56 -12.06
C LEU A 41 15.04 -10.15 -13.46
N TYR A 42 15.04 -9.29 -14.49
CA TYR A 42 15.03 -9.64 -15.90
C TYR A 42 15.78 -8.57 -16.72
N PRO A 43 17.12 -8.52 -16.66
CA PRO A 43 17.92 -7.47 -17.32
C PRO A 43 17.72 -7.36 -18.84
N SER A 44 17.12 -8.39 -19.46
CA SER A 44 16.77 -8.44 -20.87
C SER A 44 15.46 -7.71 -21.23
N ILE A 45 14.60 -7.41 -20.24
CA ILE A 45 13.28 -6.82 -20.47
C ILE A 45 13.38 -5.30 -20.32
N LYS A 46 13.58 -4.61 -21.45
CA LYS A 46 13.41 -3.15 -21.50
C LYS A 46 11.92 -2.83 -21.50
N LEU A 47 11.42 -2.22 -20.44
CA LEU A 47 10.08 -1.66 -20.48
C LEU A 47 10.03 -0.54 -21.52
N PRO A 48 8.99 -0.50 -22.38
CA PRO A 48 8.78 0.63 -23.26
C PRO A 48 8.57 1.89 -22.41
N SER A 49 9.39 2.92 -22.65
CA SER A 49 9.30 4.22 -22.01
C SER A 49 8.05 4.97 -22.50
N CYS A 50 6.84 4.54 -22.15
CA CYS A 50 5.64 5.11 -22.75
C CYS A 50 4.45 5.19 -21.78
N SER A 51 3.77 6.33 -21.89
CA SER A 51 2.60 6.84 -21.17
C SER A 51 1.28 6.08 -21.43
N CYS A 52 1.36 4.82 -21.87
CA CYS A 52 0.18 4.07 -22.27
C CYS A 52 -0.44 3.32 -21.09
N LYS A 53 -1.73 3.61 -20.86
CA LYS A 53 -2.55 3.21 -19.70
C LYS A 53 -3.07 1.76 -19.76
N SER A 54 -2.49 0.90 -20.58
CA SER A 54 -2.99 -0.46 -20.84
C SER A 54 -1.89 -1.49 -20.73
N TRP A 55 -2.25 -2.68 -20.26
CA TRP A 55 -1.43 -3.87 -20.32
C TRP A 55 -0.91 -4.08 -21.74
N THR A 56 0.41 -4.01 -21.91
CA THR A 56 1.02 -4.43 -23.16
C THR A 56 1.20 -5.95 -23.15
N PRO A 57 1.15 -6.62 -24.31
CA PRO A 57 1.43 -8.05 -24.42
C PRO A 57 2.76 -8.43 -23.77
N GLU A 58 3.78 -7.58 -23.89
CA GLU A 58 5.13 -7.82 -23.37
C GLU A 58 5.17 -7.84 -21.84
N LEU A 59 4.43 -6.93 -21.17
CA LEU A 59 4.33 -6.95 -19.72
C LEU A 59 3.54 -8.16 -19.22
N THR A 60 2.50 -8.54 -19.96
CA THR A 60 1.70 -9.73 -19.68
C THR A 60 2.56 -10.99 -19.75
N GLU A 61 3.36 -11.11 -20.81
CA GLU A 61 4.31 -12.21 -21.00
C GLU A 61 5.40 -12.22 -19.92
N ALA A 62 5.95 -11.06 -19.54
CA ALA A 62 6.96 -10.95 -18.49
C ALA A 62 6.44 -11.36 -17.10
N LEU A 63 5.19 -11.03 -16.77
CA LEU A 63 4.59 -11.30 -15.47
C LEU A 63 3.85 -12.65 -15.40
N SER A 64 3.54 -13.30 -16.53
CA SER A 64 2.81 -14.58 -16.52
C SER A 64 3.57 -15.71 -15.82
N PRO A 65 4.87 -15.98 -16.10
CA PRO A 65 5.63 -17.04 -15.43
C PRO A 65 5.72 -16.83 -13.92
N LEU A 66 5.84 -15.56 -13.53
CA LEU A 66 5.84 -15.12 -12.14
C LEU A 66 4.54 -15.56 -11.44
N LEU A 67 3.39 -15.42 -12.10
CA LEU A 67 2.09 -15.82 -11.54
C LEU A 67 1.82 -17.33 -11.58
N GLU A 68 2.62 -18.12 -12.29
CA GLU A 68 2.49 -19.58 -12.30
C GLU A 68 3.28 -20.26 -11.18
N ILE A 69 4.29 -19.58 -10.63
CA ILE A 69 4.98 -20.05 -9.44
C ILE A 69 4.01 -19.93 -8.25
N PRO A 70 3.65 -21.06 -7.59
CA PRO A 70 2.62 -21.09 -6.54
C PRO A 70 2.89 -20.10 -5.40
N ASP A 71 4.16 -19.76 -5.19
CA ASP A 71 4.67 -18.98 -4.06
C ASP A 71 5.61 -17.85 -4.51
N LEU A 72 5.33 -17.22 -5.65
CA LEU A 72 6.20 -16.15 -6.13
C LEU A 72 6.21 -14.95 -5.18
N VAL A 73 7.39 -14.71 -4.64
CA VAL A 73 7.76 -13.53 -3.87
C VAL A 73 8.64 -12.64 -4.74
N ILE A 74 8.12 -11.48 -5.17
CA ILE A 74 8.91 -10.51 -5.93
C ILE A 74 9.81 -9.74 -4.97
N ARG A 75 11.10 -9.68 -5.34
CA ARG A 75 12.10 -8.86 -4.65
C ARG A 75 11.85 -7.39 -4.99
N ILE A 76 10.96 -6.73 -4.27
CA ILE A 76 10.89 -5.27 -4.30
C ILE A 76 11.93 -4.80 -3.28
N PRO A 77 12.96 -4.01 -3.68
CA PRO A 77 13.86 -3.41 -2.71
C PRO A 77 12.99 -2.67 -1.69
N PRO A 78 12.98 -3.13 -0.43
CA PRO A 78 12.01 -2.65 0.52
C PRO A 78 12.42 -1.23 0.94
N GLU A 79 11.55 -0.27 0.65
CA GLU A 79 11.39 0.91 1.53
C GLU A 79 10.75 0.51 2.88
N GLY A 80 10.51 -0.78 3.10
CA GLY A 80 9.96 -1.33 4.33
C GLY A 80 10.88 -1.10 5.52
N ASN A 81 10.39 -0.32 6.49
CA ASN A 81 11.08 0.01 7.73
C ASN A 81 10.87 -1.03 8.83
N PHE A 82 10.26 -2.18 8.55
CA PHE A 82 9.86 -3.15 9.58
C PHE A 82 10.46 -4.52 9.32
N LEU A 83 11.17 -5.05 10.32
CA LEU A 83 11.84 -6.35 10.28
C LEU A 83 11.26 -7.26 11.36
N LEU A 84 10.94 -8.51 11.00
CA LEU A 84 10.55 -9.55 11.95
C LEU A 84 11.01 -10.90 11.39
N ASN A 85 11.77 -11.66 12.18
CA ASN A 85 12.34 -12.96 11.78
C ASN A 85 13.12 -12.91 10.45
N GLY A 86 13.84 -11.81 10.20
CA GLY A 86 14.60 -11.60 8.96
C GLY A 86 13.75 -11.24 7.74
N VAL A 87 12.43 -11.11 7.85
CA VAL A 87 11.52 -10.75 6.75
C VAL A 87 11.16 -9.26 6.84
N LYS A 88 11.13 -8.56 5.70
CA LYS A 88 10.83 -7.12 5.63
C LYS A 88 9.38 -6.87 5.21
N PHE A 89 8.72 -5.95 5.92
CA PHE A 89 7.29 -5.62 5.73
C PHE A 89 7.07 -4.10 5.61
N HIS A 90 5.94 -3.69 5.03
CA HIS A 90 5.56 -2.27 4.95
C HIS A 90 4.88 -1.76 6.22
N SER A 91 4.35 -2.66 7.05
CA SER A 91 3.79 -2.30 8.34
C SER A 91 3.94 -3.39 9.40
N ARG A 92 3.90 -2.99 10.68
CA ARG A 92 3.87 -3.94 11.82
C ARG A 92 2.68 -4.90 11.76
N THR A 93 1.54 -4.42 11.27
CA THR A 93 0.32 -5.23 11.17
C THR A 93 0.40 -6.26 10.05
N GLU A 94 1.03 -5.91 8.94
CA GLU A 94 1.32 -6.85 7.85
C GLU A 94 2.32 -7.91 8.32
N ALA A 95 3.37 -7.53 9.04
CA ALA A 95 4.32 -8.48 9.64
C ALA A 95 3.63 -9.49 10.56
N ALA A 96 2.77 -9.02 11.47
CA ALA A 96 2.00 -9.89 12.35
C ALA A 96 1.03 -10.80 11.57
N ALA A 97 0.39 -10.28 10.52
CA ALA A 97 -0.48 -11.07 9.65
C ALA A 97 0.31 -12.19 8.95
N GLY A 98 1.44 -11.85 8.34
CA GLY A 98 2.32 -12.79 7.66
C GLY A 98 2.79 -13.93 8.57
N VAL A 99 3.31 -13.60 9.76
CA VAL A 99 3.82 -14.60 10.71
C VAL A 99 2.72 -15.55 11.19
N LEU A 100 1.53 -15.02 11.48
CA LEU A 100 0.42 -15.87 11.90
C LEU A 100 -0.13 -16.73 10.75
N MET A 101 -0.09 -16.23 9.50
CA MET A 101 -0.45 -17.03 8.35
C MET A 101 0.53 -18.18 8.14
N GLU A 102 1.84 -17.94 8.21
CA GLU A 102 2.86 -19.00 8.16
C GLU A 102 2.69 -20.04 9.27
N GLN A 103 2.37 -19.58 10.48
CA GLN A 103 2.16 -20.47 11.61
C GLN A 103 0.93 -21.38 11.44
N TYR A 104 -0.17 -20.87 10.88
CA TYR A 104 -1.46 -21.58 10.90
C TYR A 104 -1.91 -22.13 9.55
N ILE A 105 -1.39 -21.64 8.43
CA ILE A 105 -1.74 -22.06 7.06
C ILE A 105 -0.63 -22.97 6.52
N PRO A 106 -0.86 -24.29 6.43
CA PRO A 106 0.16 -25.19 5.93
C PRO A 106 0.57 -24.87 4.49
N GLY A 107 1.88 -24.77 4.26
CA GLY A 107 2.47 -24.42 2.98
C GLY A 107 2.52 -22.92 2.69
N PHE A 108 2.04 -22.06 3.61
CA PHE A 108 2.33 -20.64 3.53
C PHE A 108 3.70 -20.38 4.16
N GLU A 109 4.61 -19.77 3.41
CA GLU A 109 5.98 -19.51 3.88
C GLU A 109 6.36 -18.04 3.68
N LEU A 110 6.92 -17.43 4.72
CA LEU A 110 7.59 -16.14 4.62
C LEU A 110 9.04 -16.39 4.22
N ILE A 111 9.49 -15.74 3.15
CA ILE A 111 10.88 -15.92 2.71
C ILE A 111 11.77 -14.83 3.36
N PRO A 112 12.79 -15.21 4.15
CA PRO A 112 13.71 -14.25 4.75
C PRO A 112 14.31 -13.29 3.73
N TRP A 113 14.45 -12.04 4.15
CA TRP A 113 15.03 -10.92 3.40
C TRP A 113 14.29 -10.55 2.12
N LYS A 114 13.06 -11.04 1.94
CA LYS A 114 12.21 -10.71 0.79
C LYS A 114 10.90 -10.05 1.22
N THR A 115 10.41 -9.13 0.40
CA THR A 115 9.06 -8.57 0.50
C THR A 115 8.07 -9.50 -0.17
N ILE A 116 6.91 -9.75 0.44
CA ILE A 116 5.91 -10.70 -0.09
C ILE A 116 4.89 -10.00 -1.02
N GLN A 117 5.19 -8.77 -1.41
CA GLN A 117 4.33 -8.03 -2.31
C GLN A 117 4.25 -8.68 -3.69
N VAL A 118 3.06 -9.17 -4.02
CA VAL A 118 2.77 -9.84 -5.28
C VAL A 118 2.26 -8.80 -6.26
N PRO A 119 2.93 -8.58 -7.41
CA PRO A 119 2.42 -7.65 -8.40
C PRO A 119 1.11 -8.17 -8.97
N ILE A 120 0.19 -7.24 -9.21
CA ILE A 120 -1.09 -7.55 -9.84
C ILE A 120 -1.34 -6.71 -11.09
N GLY A 121 -0.42 -5.77 -11.39
CA GLY A 121 -0.45 -4.96 -12.60
C GLY A 121 0.18 -3.59 -12.46
N LEU A 122 -0.05 -2.75 -13.46
CA LEU A 122 0.29 -1.33 -13.43
C LEU A 122 -0.97 -0.49 -13.23
N GLY A 123 -0.83 0.58 -12.44
CA GLY A 123 -1.87 1.59 -12.29
C GLY A 123 -1.96 2.52 -13.48
N SER A 124 -2.97 3.40 -13.46
CA SER A 124 -3.19 4.42 -14.49
C SER A 124 -2.03 5.41 -14.67
N GLY A 125 -1.09 5.46 -13.73
CA GLY A 125 0.12 6.28 -13.77
C GLY A 125 1.39 5.49 -14.06
N GLY A 126 1.31 4.21 -14.42
CA GLY A 126 2.49 3.34 -14.61
C GLY A 126 3.06 2.76 -13.31
N ASP A 127 2.52 3.13 -12.15
CA ASP A 127 2.98 2.60 -10.86
C ASP A 127 2.65 1.12 -10.71
N LEU A 128 3.62 0.32 -10.24
CA LEU A 128 3.39 -1.09 -9.91
C LEU A 128 2.34 -1.21 -8.80
N GLN A 129 1.27 -1.94 -9.08
CA GLN A 129 0.26 -2.32 -8.10
C GLN A 129 0.61 -3.69 -7.54
N THR A 130 0.62 -3.78 -6.20
CA THR A 130 0.93 -5.01 -5.48
C THR A 130 -0.18 -5.38 -4.52
N VAL A 131 -0.24 -6.65 -4.10
CA VAL A 131 -1.01 -7.15 -2.95
C VAL A 131 -0.02 -7.69 -1.92
N ASP A 132 -0.36 -7.64 -0.64
CA ASP A 132 0.55 -8.05 0.46
C ASP A 132 0.97 -9.52 0.38
N PHE A 133 0.05 -10.44 0.08
CA PHE A 133 0.32 -11.88 0.06
C PHE A 133 -0.48 -12.64 -1.01
N ARG A 134 0.03 -13.83 -1.38
CA ARG A 134 -0.66 -14.82 -2.20
C ARG A 134 -0.58 -16.19 -1.54
N PHE A 135 -1.66 -16.95 -1.61
CA PHE A 135 -1.71 -18.36 -1.22
C PHE A 135 -2.61 -19.14 -2.19
N GLY A 136 -2.00 -20.01 -3.01
CA GLY A 136 -2.69 -20.68 -4.11
C GLY A 136 -3.32 -19.68 -5.09
N ASN A 137 -4.64 -19.79 -5.32
CA ASN A 137 -5.42 -18.90 -6.17
C ASN A 137 -6.09 -17.75 -5.39
N ASN A 138 -5.54 -17.37 -4.24
CA ASN A 138 -6.09 -16.33 -3.38
C ASN A 138 -5.02 -15.27 -3.08
N PHE A 139 -5.40 -14.01 -3.23
CA PHE A 139 -4.67 -12.87 -2.70
C PHE A 139 -5.21 -12.48 -1.35
N ILE A 140 -4.33 -12.07 -0.45
CA ILE A 140 -4.67 -11.66 0.90
C ILE A 140 -4.01 -10.30 1.16
N GLU A 141 -4.81 -9.34 1.59
CA GLU A 141 -4.38 -7.97 1.83
C GLU A 141 -4.86 -7.49 3.21
N TYR A 142 -3.92 -7.05 4.04
CA TYR A 142 -4.20 -6.53 5.37
C TYR A 142 -4.19 -5.00 5.36
N HIS A 143 -5.36 -4.38 5.20
CA HIS A 143 -5.50 -2.93 5.04
C HIS A 143 -6.42 -2.29 6.09
N PRO A 144 -5.92 -1.95 7.30
CA PRO A 144 -6.74 -1.33 8.33
C PRO A 144 -7.13 0.12 7.93
N PRO A 145 -8.43 0.44 7.73
CA PRO A 145 -8.84 1.77 7.30
C PRO A 145 -8.47 2.84 8.32
N ARG A 146 -7.62 3.78 7.91
CA ARG A 146 -7.17 4.88 8.78
C ARG A 146 -8.12 6.07 8.66
N VAL A 147 -8.88 6.33 9.71
CA VAL A 147 -9.67 7.57 9.84
C VAL A 147 -8.72 8.73 10.12
N LYS A 148 -8.19 9.36 9.07
CA LYS A 148 -7.33 10.54 9.22
C LYS A 148 -8.11 11.71 9.81
N ARG A 149 -7.53 12.36 10.83
CA ARG A 149 -7.94 13.70 11.26
C ARG A 149 -7.55 14.67 10.16
N PHE A 150 -8.52 15.35 9.56
CA PHE A 150 -8.20 16.36 8.57
C PHE A 150 -7.82 17.65 9.27
N PRO A 151 -6.67 18.27 8.93
CA PRO A 151 -6.38 19.62 9.40
C PRO A 151 -7.47 20.58 8.92
N SER A 152 -7.71 21.66 9.66
CA SER A 152 -8.70 22.70 9.33
C SER A 152 -8.32 23.59 8.14
N ASN A 153 -7.22 23.29 7.44
CA ASN A 153 -6.66 24.14 6.41
C ASN A 153 -7.45 24.14 5.08
N ARG A 154 -7.24 25.19 4.27
CA ARG A 154 -7.91 25.39 2.96
C ARG A 154 -7.77 24.20 2.01
N ARG A 155 -6.61 23.53 2.00
CA ARG A 155 -6.34 22.36 1.16
C ARG A 155 -7.21 21.17 1.55
N ALA A 156 -7.42 20.94 2.85
CA ALA A 156 -8.33 19.93 3.34
C ALA A 156 -9.80 20.23 2.99
N LYS A 157 -10.23 21.50 3.04
CA LYS A 157 -11.59 21.91 2.61
C LYS A 157 -11.85 21.57 1.13
N ARG A 158 -10.89 21.83 0.23
CA ARG A 158 -11.02 21.45 -1.19
C ARG A 158 -11.14 19.92 -1.38
N ARG A 159 -10.33 19.13 -0.66
CA ARG A 159 -10.41 17.66 -0.70
C ARG A 159 -11.76 17.11 -0.23
N ARG A 160 -12.43 17.79 0.71
CA ARG A 160 -13.78 17.41 1.17
C ARG A 160 -14.86 17.58 0.09
N LYS A 161 -14.66 18.45 -0.92
CA LYS A 161 -15.68 18.64 -1.98
C LYS A 161 -15.91 17.35 -2.78
N ASN A 162 -14.86 16.54 -2.94
CA ASN A 162 -14.90 15.27 -3.67
C ASN A 162 -15.14 14.07 -2.74
N GLU A 163 -15.34 14.30 -1.43
CA GLU A 163 -15.59 13.23 -0.48
C GLU A 163 -17.04 12.71 -0.64
N PRO A 164 -17.25 11.37 -0.63
CA PRO A 164 -18.58 10.81 -0.69
C PRO A 164 -19.50 11.43 0.37
N ARG A 165 -20.75 11.73 -0.01
CA ARG A 165 -21.72 12.42 0.86
C ARG A 165 -21.84 11.74 2.24
N LYS A 166 -21.88 10.40 2.26
CA LYS A 166 -21.95 9.60 3.49
C LYS A 166 -20.76 9.85 4.43
N LEU A 167 -19.53 9.90 3.91
CA LEU A 167 -18.35 10.11 4.74
C LEU A 167 -18.30 11.54 5.30
N ARG A 168 -18.75 12.54 4.54
CA ARG A 168 -18.91 13.93 5.02
C ARG A 168 -19.91 14.00 6.18
N GLU A 169 -21.03 13.29 6.07
CA GLU A 169 -22.05 13.24 7.10
C GLU A 169 -21.55 12.57 8.38
N LEU A 170 -20.91 11.39 8.27
CA LEU A 170 -20.31 10.70 9.42
C LEU A 170 -19.28 11.58 10.14
N ARG A 171 -18.48 12.35 9.40
CA ARG A 171 -17.53 13.32 9.99
C ARG A 171 -18.22 14.46 10.73
N ARG A 172 -19.31 15.00 10.18
CA ARG A 172 -20.11 16.04 10.86
C ARG A 172 -20.66 15.48 12.18
N GLN A 173 -21.32 14.33 12.12
CA GLN A 173 -21.86 13.66 13.32
C GLN A 173 -20.78 13.33 14.35
N LEU A 174 -19.57 12.97 13.90
CA LEU A 174 -18.43 12.70 14.77
C LEU A 174 -17.97 13.96 15.52
N ASN A 175 -17.89 15.11 14.82
CA ASN A 175 -17.59 16.38 15.46
C ASN A 175 -18.69 16.78 16.45
N ASP A 176 -19.95 16.55 16.11
CA ASP A 176 -21.09 16.86 16.98
C ASP A 176 -21.22 15.89 18.18
N SER A 177 -20.38 14.85 18.26
CA SER A 177 -20.42 13.82 19.31
C SER A 177 -19.58 14.12 20.56
N HIS A 178 -19.20 15.39 20.77
CA HIS A 178 -18.47 15.83 21.97
C HIS A 178 -19.15 15.34 23.26
N GLY A 179 -18.37 14.77 24.19
CA GLY A 179 -18.88 14.21 25.44
C GLY A 179 -19.62 12.88 25.32
N ARG A 180 -19.69 12.23 24.15
CA ARG A 180 -20.41 10.96 23.94
C ARG A 180 -19.49 9.83 23.45
N PRO A 181 -18.70 9.18 24.33
CA PRO A 181 -17.69 8.19 23.94
C PRO A 181 -18.26 6.99 23.15
N ARG A 182 -19.41 6.44 23.58
CA ARG A 182 -20.06 5.30 22.90
C ARG A 182 -20.48 5.67 21.47
N ARG A 183 -21.11 6.84 21.29
CA ARG A 183 -21.51 7.36 19.97
C ARG A 183 -20.30 7.60 19.08
N LYS A 184 -19.25 8.23 19.62
CA LYS A 184 -17.98 8.45 18.92
C LYS A 184 -17.36 7.15 18.43
N LYS A 185 -17.31 6.12 19.27
CA LYS A 185 -16.80 4.78 18.91
C LYS A 185 -17.62 4.18 17.76
N LYS A 186 -18.95 4.24 17.84
CA LYS A 186 -19.85 3.75 16.77
C LYS A 186 -19.61 4.47 15.44
N LEU A 187 -19.56 5.80 15.45
CA LEU A 187 -19.31 6.60 14.24
C LEU A 187 -17.94 6.34 13.63
N LEU A 188 -16.90 6.18 14.45
CA LEU A 188 -15.58 5.80 13.96
C LEU A 188 -15.58 4.42 13.30
N GLN A 189 -16.36 3.47 13.84
CA GLN A 189 -16.52 2.16 13.22
C GLN A 189 -17.23 2.27 11.88
N GLU A 190 -18.38 2.95 11.81
CA GLU A 190 -19.12 3.16 10.56
C GLU A 190 -18.26 3.85 9.47
N MET A 191 -17.39 4.78 9.87
CA MET A 191 -16.42 5.39 8.96
C MET A 191 -15.37 4.40 8.45
N ARG A 192 -14.85 3.53 9.32
CA ARG A 192 -13.89 2.49 8.93
C ARG A 192 -14.53 1.51 7.96
N ASP A 193 -15.74 1.03 8.27
CA ASP A 193 -16.48 0.09 7.44
C ASP A 193 -16.72 0.69 6.04
N PHE A 194 -17.17 1.95 5.98
CA PHE A 194 -17.37 2.65 4.71
C PHE A 194 -16.08 2.81 3.90
N LEU A 195 -14.97 3.15 4.55
CA LEU A 195 -13.66 3.28 3.90
C LEU A 195 -13.12 1.93 3.44
N GLY A 196 -13.28 0.88 4.26
CA GLY A 196 -12.86 -0.48 3.95
C GLY A 196 -13.61 -1.04 2.75
N GLU A 197 -14.93 -0.87 2.71
CA GLU A 197 -15.76 -1.28 1.57
C GLU A 197 -15.37 -0.56 0.27
N GLY A 198 -15.14 0.75 0.34
CA GLY A 198 -14.67 1.52 -0.82
C GLY A 198 -13.29 1.04 -1.31
N TYR A 199 -12.40 0.68 -0.39
CA TYR A 199 -11.09 0.12 -0.71
C TYR A 199 -11.22 -1.26 -1.37
N ARG A 200 -11.98 -2.17 -0.75
CA ARG A 200 -12.24 -3.52 -1.25
C ARG A 200 -12.78 -3.50 -2.68
N ARG A 201 -13.84 -2.73 -2.95
CA ARG A 201 -14.40 -2.58 -4.30
C ARG A 201 -13.38 -2.07 -5.31
N LYS A 202 -12.57 -1.08 -4.92
CA LYS A 202 -11.51 -0.57 -5.80
C LYS A 202 -10.50 -1.67 -6.15
N ARG A 203 -10.07 -2.46 -5.16
CA ARG A 203 -9.13 -3.56 -5.36
C ARG A 203 -9.73 -4.67 -6.21
N GLU A 204 -10.96 -5.08 -5.94
CA GLU A 204 -11.67 -6.07 -6.76
C GLU A 204 -11.79 -5.63 -8.22
N MET A 205 -12.11 -4.36 -8.49
CA MET A 205 -12.12 -3.84 -9.86
C MET A 205 -10.73 -3.89 -10.51
N GLN A 206 -9.65 -3.62 -9.77
CA GLN A 206 -8.29 -3.73 -10.30
C GLN A 206 -7.96 -5.16 -10.74
N LEU A 207 -8.34 -6.16 -9.93
CA LEU A 207 -8.13 -7.56 -10.27
C LEU A 207 -9.00 -8.01 -11.44
N ARG A 208 -10.28 -7.62 -11.46
CA ARG A 208 -11.20 -7.93 -12.57
C ARG A 208 -10.72 -7.36 -13.91
N ASN A 209 -10.10 -6.19 -13.87
CA ASN A 209 -9.58 -5.54 -15.07
C ASN A 209 -8.17 -6.02 -15.46
N SER A 210 -7.56 -6.92 -14.67
CA SER A 210 -6.24 -7.47 -14.94
C SER A 210 -6.38 -8.88 -15.50
N PRO A 211 -6.13 -9.09 -16.82
CA PRO A 211 -6.26 -10.41 -17.45
C PRO A 211 -5.40 -11.49 -16.79
N LEU A 212 -4.25 -11.08 -16.24
CA LEU A 212 -3.30 -11.96 -15.58
C LEU A 212 -3.82 -12.56 -14.28
N VAL A 213 -4.58 -11.76 -13.51
CA VAL A 213 -4.95 -12.14 -12.16
C VAL A 213 -6.46 -12.25 -11.93
N GLN A 214 -7.27 -12.14 -12.98
CA GLN A 214 -8.73 -12.30 -12.90
C GLN A 214 -9.18 -13.66 -12.34
N ARG A 215 -8.35 -14.69 -12.43
CA ARG A 215 -8.62 -16.05 -11.90
C ARG A 215 -8.46 -16.16 -10.38
N PHE A 216 -7.88 -15.14 -9.74
CA PHE A 216 -7.60 -15.16 -8.31
C PHE A 216 -8.73 -14.50 -7.51
N SER A 217 -9.01 -15.06 -6.33
CA SER A 217 -9.88 -14.43 -5.34
C SER A 217 -9.10 -13.43 -4.49
N LEU A 218 -9.76 -12.40 -3.96
CA LEU A 218 -9.13 -11.40 -3.09
C LEU A 218 -9.81 -11.36 -1.72
N PHE A 219 -9.00 -11.47 -0.67
CA PHE A 219 -9.40 -11.25 0.71
C PHE A 219 -8.79 -9.94 1.19
N VAL A 220 -9.63 -8.92 1.36
CA VAL A 220 -9.21 -7.65 1.97
C VAL A 220 -9.70 -7.63 3.42
N VAL A 221 -8.78 -7.73 4.36
CA VAL A 221 -9.08 -7.76 5.80
C VAL A 221 -8.58 -6.48 6.47
N ALA A 222 -9.39 -5.93 7.37
CA ALA A 222 -9.11 -4.67 8.06
C ALA A 222 -8.71 -4.85 9.53
N THR A 223 -9.01 -6.02 10.10
CA THR A 223 -8.86 -6.31 11.52
C THR A 223 -8.29 -7.71 11.73
N PRO A 224 -7.64 -8.00 12.89
CA PRO A 224 -7.18 -9.35 13.17
C PRO A 224 -8.34 -10.35 13.31
N GLN A 225 -9.55 -9.87 13.66
CA GLN A 225 -10.76 -10.70 13.67
C GLN A 225 -11.15 -11.14 12.26
N GLU A 226 -11.16 -10.21 11.29
CA GLU A 226 -11.43 -10.54 9.88
C GLU A 226 -10.34 -11.45 9.31
N LEU A 227 -9.07 -11.20 9.62
CA LEU A 227 -7.98 -12.11 9.23
C LEU A 227 -8.24 -13.52 9.76
N TYR A 228 -8.62 -13.65 11.04
CA TYR A 228 -8.94 -14.96 11.61
C TYR A 228 -10.13 -15.62 10.90
N GLN A 229 -11.23 -14.89 10.73
CA GLN A 229 -12.49 -15.41 10.21
C GLN A 229 -12.44 -15.75 8.73
N ASP A 230 -11.88 -14.85 7.92
CA ASP A 230 -11.93 -14.95 6.46
C ASP A 230 -10.76 -15.75 5.89
N VAL A 231 -9.62 -15.78 6.59
CA VAL A 231 -8.38 -16.38 6.12
C VAL A 231 -7.98 -17.58 6.97
N ILE A 232 -7.76 -17.41 8.27
CA ILE A 232 -7.21 -18.49 9.13
C ILE A 232 -8.18 -19.65 9.28
N LEU A 233 -9.48 -19.41 9.51
CA LEU A 233 -10.48 -20.47 9.56
C LEU A 233 -10.64 -21.20 8.22
N ARG A 234 -10.37 -20.52 7.10
CA ARG A 234 -10.56 -21.05 5.75
C ARG A 234 -9.38 -21.89 5.28
N PHE A 235 -8.16 -21.41 5.50
CA PHE A 235 -6.94 -22.02 4.97
C PHE A 235 -6.13 -22.73 6.04
N GLY A 236 -6.31 -22.38 7.32
CA GLY A 236 -5.58 -22.99 8.41
C GLY A 236 -6.01 -24.43 8.66
N ARG A 237 -5.08 -25.25 9.17
CA ARG A 237 -5.38 -26.66 9.48
C ARG A 237 -4.88 -27.04 10.86
N ARG A 238 -5.72 -27.81 11.58
CA ARG A 238 -5.47 -28.43 12.90
C ARG A 238 -5.05 -27.44 14.00
N ARG A 239 -5.66 -27.55 15.19
CA ARG A 239 -5.29 -26.79 16.41
C ARG A 239 -5.23 -25.25 16.21
N LEU A 240 -6.25 -24.69 15.57
CA LEU A 240 -6.40 -23.23 15.50
C LEU A 240 -6.64 -22.66 16.90
N PRO A 241 -6.05 -21.50 17.25
CA PRO A 241 -6.30 -20.83 18.53
C PRO A 241 -7.75 -20.34 18.59
N SER A 242 -8.27 -20.03 19.79
CA SER A 242 -9.54 -19.30 19.86
C SER A 242 -9.41 -17.93 19.17
N PRO A 243 -10.51 -17.32 18.69
CA PRO A 243 -10.47 -15.97 18.12
C PRO A 243 -9.80 -14.93 19.04
N GLU A 244 -10.07 -15.00 20.35
CA GLU A 244 -9.50 -14.11 21.36
C GLU A 244 -8.00 -14.31 21.50
N ARG A 245 -7.56 -15.58 21.52
CA ARG A 245 -6.14 -15.92 21.58
C ARG A 245 -5.42 -15.48 20.31
N PHE A 246 -6.02 -15.66 19.14
CA PHE A 246 -5.47 -15.18 17.87
C PHE A 246 -5.25 -13.66 17.88
N VAL A 247 -6.26 -12.89 18.31
CA VAL A 247 -6.15 -11.43 18.40
C VAL A 247 -5.09 -11.00 19.40
N ALA A 248 -4.91 -11.72 20.51
CA ALA A 248 -3.84 -11.48 21.46
C ALA A 248 -2.46 -11.71 20.82
N LEU A 249 -2.24 -12.86 20.18
CA LEU A 249 -1.01 -13.18 19.46
C LEU A 249 -0.68 -12.13 18.40
N PHE A 250 -1.68 -11.71 17.62
CA PHE A 250 -1.52 -10.67 16.60
C PHE A 250 -1.00 -9.38 17.24
N ARG A 251 -1.59 -8.94 18.35
CA ARG A 251 -1.14 -7.73 19.06
C ARG A 251 0.28 -7.89 19.58
N ASP A 252 0.60 -9.00 20.22
CA ASP A 252 1.93 -9.27 20.77
C ASP A 252 2.99 -9.20 19.67
N LEU A 253 2.73 -9.82 18.51
CA LEU A 253 3.61 -9.74 17.34
C LEU A 253 3.77 -8.31 16.84
N THR A 254 2.69 -7.51 16.77
CA THR A 254 2.85 -6.10 16.34
C THR A 254 3.76 -5.27 17.24
N PHE A 255 3.96 -5.66 18.51
CA PHE A 255 4.91 -5.00 19.42
C PHE A 255 6.34 -5.50 19.27
N GLN A 256 6.53 -6.75 18.82
CA GLN A 256 7.84 -7.36 18.59
C GLN A 256 8.51 -6.92 17.28
N VAL A 257 7.74 -6.37 16.33
CA VAL A 257 8.28 -5.90 15.05
C VAL A 257 9.25 -4.73 15.25
N GLU A 258 10.51 -4.98 14.93
CA GLU A 258 11.57 -3.99 15.00
C GLU A 258 11.40 -2.98 13.87
N VAL A 259 11.69 -1.71 14.18
CA VAL A 259 11.88 -0.71 13.13
C VAL A 259 13.31 -0.85 12.68
N GLY A 260 13.51 -1.27 11.43
CA GLY A 260 14.83 -1.33 10.82
C GLY A 260 15.42 0.08 10.86
N SER A 261 16.29 0.35 11.82
CA SER A 261 17.24 1.44 11.67
C SER A 261 18.15 1.02 10.54
N GLU A 262 18.21 1.80 9.47
CA GLU A 262 19.32 1.73 8.53
C GLU A 262 20.59 2.04 9.32
N THR A 263 21.13 1.04 10.03
CA THR A 263 22.55 1.00 10.30
C THR A 263 23.15 0.79 8.93
N SER A 264 23.41 1.92 8.27
CA SER A 264 24.34 2.00 7.17
C SER A 264 25.61 1.34 7.68
N GLU A 265 25.78 0.05 7.42
CA GLU A 265 27.09 -0.49 7.19
C GLU A 265 27.61 0.25 5.95
N ARG A 266 28.06 1.50 6.18
CA ARG A 266 29.19 2.04 5.45
C ARG A 266 30.27 1.03 5.72
N THR A 267 30.42 0.10 4.79
CA THR A 267 31.70 -0.55 4.54
C THR A 267 32.67 0.59 4.25
N ASP A 268 33.27 1.14 5.31
CA ASP A 268 34.41 2.06 5.24
C ASP A 268 35.60 1.23 4.72
N GLY A 269 35.54 0.93 3.42
CA GLY A 269 36.62 0.39 2.62
C GLY A 269 37.42 1.50 1.93
N GLU A 270 37.53 2.68 2.56
CA GLU A 270 38.39 3.75 2.05
C GLU A 270 39.45 4.11 3.09
N VAL A 271 40.63 3.51 2.89
CA VAL A 271 41.89 3.90 3.52
C VAL A 271 42.24 5.30 3.02
N HIS A 272 41.72 6.33 3.68
CA HIS A 272 42.23 7.69 3.50
C HIS A 272 43.36 7.94 4.49
N SER A 273 44.57 7.97 3.91
CA SER A 273 45.80 8.46 4.51
C SER A 273 45.57 9.77 5.25
N LYS A 274 46.01 9.77 6.50
CA LYS A 274 46.08 10.91 7.42
C LYS A 274 46.68 12.14 6.75
N THR A 275 45.93 13.25 6.76
CA THR A 275 46.51 14.59 6.80
C THR A 275 45.93 15.31 8.02
N PRO A 276 46.73 15.64 9.05
CA PRO A 276 46.22 16.33 10.23
C PRO A 276 45.81 17.77 9.90
N PRO A 277 44.68 18.27 10.42
CA PRO A 277 44.27 19.65 10.17
C PRO A 277 45.17 20.64 10.93
N ALA A 278 45.59 21.67 10.22
CA ALA A 278 46.38 22.78 10.73
C ALA A 278 45.69 23.49 11.91
N CYS A 279 46.47 23.74 12.95
CA CYS A 279 46.14 24.48 14.16
C CYS A 279 45.64 25.90 13.80
N LYS A 280 44.32 26.14 13.86
CA LYS A 280 43.76 27.49 13.73
C LYS A 280 43.86 28.23 15.07
N ARG A 281 44.75 29.24 15.09
CA ARG A 281 44.90 30.24 16.15
C ARG A 281 43.56 30.86 16.57
N ARG A 282 43.25 30.80 17.86
CA ARG A 282 42.20 31.57 18.55
C ARG A 282 42.42 33.07 18.32
N LYS A 283 41.46 33.76 17.70
CA LYS A 283 41.33 35.22 17.80
C LYS A 283 40.65 35.54 19.14
N GLN A 284 41.36 36.26 20.00
CA GLN A 284 40.83 36.82 21.25
C GLN A 284 39.89 37.99 20.90
N HIS A 285 38.69 38.01 21.47
CA HIS A 285 37.81 39.18 21.45
C HIS A 285 38.20 40.13 22.60
N PRO A 286 38.40 41.44 22.35
CA PRO A 286 38.62 42.41 23.41
C PRO A 286 37.32 42.66 24.18
N GLY A 287 37.46 42.71 25.51
CA GLY A 287 36.36 42.86 26.45
C GLY A 287 35.63 44.19 26.35
N ARG A 288 34.31 44.14 26.59
CA ARG A 288 33.52 45.31 26.96
C ARG A 288 33.79 45.64 28.43
N ARG A 289 34.28 46.85 28.69
CA ARG A 289 34.21 47.50 30.00
C ARG A 289 32.82 48.09 30.19
N ASN A 290 32.37 48.09 31.45
CA ASN A 290 31.21 48.81 31.95
C ASN A 290 31.34 50.32 31.75
#